data_AF-A0A852MH19-F1
#
_entry.id   AF-A0A852MH19-F1
#
_cell.length_a   1.000
_cell.length_b   1.000
_cell.length_c   1.000
_cell.angle_alpha   90.00
_cell.angle_beta   90.00
_cell.angle_gamma   90.00
#
_symmetry.space_group_name_H-M   'P 1'
#
loop_
_entity.id
_entity.type
_entity.pdbx_description
1 polymer ?
#
loop_
_entity_poly.entity_id
_entity_poly.type
_entity_poly.pdbx_seq_one_letter_code
_entity_poly.pdbx_strand_id
1 'polypeptide(L)' 'RHLMKHLYPCFAVMGVPLTIKTDNGPAYISWVFQQFCHLWGVTHVTSIPHSPTGQ' A
#
# COMPACT_ATOMS: atom_id res chain seq x y z
N ARG A 1 12.42 -1.65 -1.38
CA ARG A 1 12.56 -3.13 -1.45
C ARG A 1 12.02 -3.86 -0.20
N HIS A 2 11.80 -3.20 0.95
CA HIS A 2 11.35 -3.86 2.19
C HIS A 2 9.83 -4.00 2.36
N LEU A 3 9.01 -3.06 1.85
CA LEU A 3 7.55 -3.08 2.05
C LEU A 3 6.87 -4.37 1.56
N MET A 4 7.16 -4.78 0.32
CA MET A 4 6.57 -6.00 -0.25
C MET A 4 6.92 -7.24 0.58
N LYS A 5 8.15 -7.33 1.13
CA LYS A 5 8.57 -8.44 2.00
C LYS A 5 7.67 -8.58 3.23
N HIS A 6 7.15 -7.47 3.76
CA HIS A 6 6.20 -7.50 4.87
C HIS A 6 4.76 -7.78 4.40
N LEU A 7 4.36 -7.29 3.22
CA LEU A 7 3.00 -7.49 2.70
C LEU A 7 2.72 -8.92 2.24
N TYR A 8 3.70 -9.62 1.65
CA TYR A 8 3.53 -11.01 1.22
C TYR A 8 3.00 -11.95 2.31
N PRO A 9 3.65 -12.07 3.49
CA PRO A 9 3.14 -12.92 4.55
C PRO A 9 1.80 -12.43 5.11
N CYS A 10 1.58 -11.11 5.17
CA CYS A 10 0.30 -10.56 5.59
C CYS A 10 -0.85 -10.97 4.66
N PHE A 11 -0.64 -10.93 3.35
CA PHE A 11 -1.66 -11.36 2.38
C PHE A 11 -1.89 -12.86 2.42
N ALA A 12 -0.84 -13.66 2.67
CA ALA A 12 -0.98 -15.09 2.82
C ALA A 12 -1.80 -15.48 4.07
N VAL A 13 -1.66 -14.74 5.17
CA VAL A 13 -2.35 -15.02 6.44
C VAL A 13 -3.76 -14.43 6.48
N MET A 14 -3.93 -13.19 6.04
CA MET A 14 -5.18 -12.43 6.18
C MET A 14 -6.00 -12.35 4.88
N GLY A 15 -5.46 -12.85 3.77
CA GLY A 15 -6.02 -12.66 2.44
C GLY A 15 -5.56 -11.36 1.79
N VAL A 16 -5.83 -11.24 0.48
CA VAL A 16 -5.48 -10.06 -0.32
C VAL A 16 -6.55 -8.98 -0.09
N PRO A 17 -6.20 -7.79 0.42
CA PRO A 17 -7.16 -6.72 0.63
C PRO A 17 -7.64 -6.12 -0.69
N LEU A 18 -8.91 -5.70 -0.76
CA LEU A 18 -9.43 -5.00 -1.95
C LEU A 18 -8.86 -3.59 -2.11
N THR A 19 -8.51 -2.93 -0.99
CA THR A 19 -8.01 -1.56 -0.98
C THR A 19 -6.96 -1.38 0.09
N ILE A 20 -5.87 -0.68 -0.25
CA ILE A 20 -4.82 -0.27 0.67
C ILE A 20 -4.76 1.24 0.68
N LYS A 21 -4.86 1.85 1.86
CA LYS A 21 -4.65 3.28 2.05
C LYS A 21 -3.33 3.53 2.77
N THR A 22 -2.41 4.28 2.16
CA THR A 22 -1.11 4.63 2.76
C THR A 22 -0.85 6.12 2.68
N ASP A 23 0.15 6.61 3.39
CA ASP A 23 0.64 7.98 3.24
C ASP A 23 1.37 8.19 1.89
N ASN A 24 1.67 9.45 1.55
CA ASN A 24 2.45 9.81 0.34
C ASN A 24 3.96 9.59 0.51
N GLY A 25 4.39 8.80 1.49
CA GLY A 25 5.79 8.46 1.68
C GLY A 25 6.42 7.92 0.40
N PRO A 26 7.70 8.22 0.13
CA PRO A 26 8.40 7.88 -1.12
C PRO A 26 8.35 6.38 -1.46
N ALA A 27 8.19 5.54 -0.44
CA ALA A 27 8.09 4.10 -0.61
C ALA A 27 6.73 3.65 -1.20
N TYR A 28 5.65 4.35 -0.88
CA TYR A 28 4.28 4.03 -1.32
C TYR A 28 3.89 4.71 -2.64
N ILE A 29 4.49 5.86 -2.95
CA ILE A 29 4.34 6.51 -4.27
C ILE A 29 5.25 5.88 -5.34
N SER A 30 6.07 4.89 -4.96
CA SER A 30 6.99 4.25 -5.90
C SER A 30 6.23 3.42 -6.95
N TRP A 31 6.69 3.49 -8.20
CA TRP A 31 6.12 2.72 -9.30
C TRP A 31 6.08 1.21 -9.00
N VAL A 32 7.11 0.70 -8.31
CA VAL A 32 7.18 -0.71 -7.92
C VAL A 32 6.05 -1.11 -6.97
N PHE A 33 5.64 -0.23 -6.05
CA PHE A 33 4.52 -0.47 -5.15
C PHE A 33 3.18 -0.44 -5.90
N GLN A 34 3.01 0.52 -6.81
CA GLN A 34 1.82 0.59 -7.67
C GLN A 34 1.66 -0.66 -8.54
N GLN A 35 2.75 -1.15 -9.15
CA GLN A 35 2.75 -2.39 -9.91
C GLN A 35 2.42 -3.60 -9.05
N PHE A 36 2.96 -3.67 -7.83
CA PHE A 36 2.59 -4.69 -6.86
C PHE A 36 1.08 -4.67 -6.60
N CYS A 37 0.50 -3.52 -6.22
CA CYS A 37 -0.95 -3.42 -6.00
C CYS A 37 -1.77 -3.83 -7.23
N HIS A 38 -1.35 -3.43 -8.44
CA HIS A 38 -2.01 -3.81 -9.68
C HIS A 38 -2.01 -5.32 -9.93
N LEU A 39 -0.85 -5.99 -9.75
CA LEU A 39 -0.73 -7.45 -9.93
C LEU A 39 -1.63 -8.24 -8.98
N TRP A 40 -1.84 -7.71 -7.78
CA TRP A 40 -2.68 -8.33 -6.76
C TRP A 40 -4.15 -7.88 -6.83
N GLY A 41 -4.53 -7.04 -7.80
CA GLY A 41 -5.90 -6.51 -7.92
C GLY A 41 -6.30 -5.57 -6.79
N VAL A 42 -5.32 -4.98 -6.10
CA VAL A 42 -5.54 -4.10 -4.95
C VAL A 42 -5.65 -2.66 -5.41
N THR A 43 -6.71 -1.99 -5.01
CA THR A 43 -6.85 -0.54 -5.21
C THR A 43 -5.95 0.20 -4.22
N HIS A 44 -4.92 0.89 -4.70
CA HIS A 44 -4.07 1.70 -3.84
C HIS A 44 -4.57 3.14 -3.79
N VAL A 45 -4.85 3.63 -2.58
CA VAL A 45 -5.28 5.00 -2.32
C VAL A 45 -4.19 5.68 -1.49
N THR A 46 -3.62 6.76 -1.98
CA THR A 46 -2.73 7.58 -1.15
C THR A 46 -3.55 8.59 -0.34
N SER A 47 -3.21 8.80 0.92
CA SER A 47 -3.80 9.89 1.70
C SER A 47 -3.35 11.23 1.12
N ILE A 48 -4.24 12.22 1.04
CA ILE A 48 -3.90 13.58 0.57
C ILE A 48 -2.75 14.14 1.44
N PRO A 49 -1.80 14.94 0.88
CA PRO A 49 -0.66 15.49 1.63
C PRO A 49 -1.01 16.34 2.86
N HIS A 50 -2.28 16.69 3.12
CA HIS A 50 -2.68 17.47 4.28
C HIS A 50 -4.10 17.14 4.76
N SER A 51 -4.27 16.00 5.43
CA SER A 51 -5.38 15.85 6.38
C SER A 51 -4.83 16.08 7.80
N PRO A 52 -5.12 17.21 8.46
CA PRO A 52 -4.65 17.51 9.81
C PRO A 52 -5.50 16.80 10.88
N THR A 53 -5.67 15.50 10.74
CA THR A 53 -6.40 14.64 11.69
C THR A 53 -5.92 13.22 11.48
N GLY A 54 -5.35 12.52 12.45
CA GLY A 54 -5.03 12.81 13.85
C GLY A 54 -4.28 11.59 14.35
N GLN A 55 -3.29 11.83 15.22
CA GLN A 55 -2.63 10.79 16.00
C GLN A 55 -3.63 10.08 16.92
#